data_AF-A0A2G6GW35-F1
#
_entry.id   AF-A0A2G6GW35-F1
#
_cell.length_a   1.000
_cell.length_b   1.000
_cell.length_c   1.000
_cell.angle_alpha   90.00
_cell.angle_beta   90.00
_cell.angle_gamma   90.00
#
_symmetry.space_group_name_H-M   'P 1'
#
loop_
_entity.id
_entity.type
_entity.pdbx_description
1 polymer ?
#
loop_
_entity_poly.entity_id
_entity_poly.type
_entity_poly.pdbx_seq_one_letter_code
_entity_poly.pdbx_strand_id
1 'polypeptide(L)'
;MAQITPVRPKYWSKQNPVVYVVREERMYVRDRAEKIRNPRTECQQANRNKLAVASRFLCQMQPMVSRGFKPRMTNRPGWQSRAVGAYHVALGELLKSGMRKGKGGWEIDYQNVKLSEGNSLEAFPMEVKRNGREMVVGFPKGLPRGTRRVRMAVHSAGAGRTLHVGFDAPKRGEAVRISIPKWAASGALHAYYTVEVKGKSRWASLYVYVAKGRGASGGSRATGAALRPLGGVDGVANAGGERGGWPHGHCEVLKT
;
A
#
# COMPACT_ATOMS: atom_id res chain seq x y z
N MET A 1 18.40 -31.69 -34.90
CA MET A 1 18.09 -30.25 -34.70
C MET A 1 19.39 -29.49 -34.95
N ALA A 2 19.48 -28.64 -35.97
CA ALA A 2 20.72 -27.93 -36.27
C ALA A 2 20.97 -26.83 -35.22
N GLN A 3 22.07 -26.94 -34.48
CA GLN A 3 22.49 -25.94 -33.50
C GLN A 3 23.42 -24.94 -34.20
N ILE A 4 22.95 -23.72 -34.42
CA ILE A 4 23.80 -22.68 -34.98
C ILE A 4 24.61 -22.08 -33.84
N THR A 5 25.92 -22.31 -33.85
CA THR A 5 26.86 -21.71 -32.90
C THR A 5 27.34 -20.38 -33.49
N PRO A 6 26.95 -19.22 -32.93
CA PRO A 6 27.43 -17.95 -33.43
C PRO A 6 28.93 -17.78 -33.14
N VAL A 7 29.76 -17.82 -34.17
CA VAL A 7 31.22 -17.64 -34.05
C VAL A 7 31.55 -16.15 -34.22
N ARG A 8 32.28 -15.57 -33.26
CA ARG A 8 32.78 -14.18 -33.38
C ARG A 8 33.77 -14.09 -34.56
N PRO A 9 33.60 -13.18 -35.53
CA PRO A 9 34.58 -12.96 -36.59
C PRO A 9 35.96 -12.56 -36.04
N LYS A 10 37.02 -13.08 -36.66
CA LYS A 10 38.42 -12.93 -36.20
C LYS A 10 38.89 -11.47 -36.10
N TYR A 11 38.35 -10.59 -36.92
CA TYR A 11 38.73 -9.16 -37.01
C TYR A 11 38.04 -8.26 -35.97
N TRP A 12 37.21 -8.83 -35.09
CA TRP A 12 36.48 -8.05 -34.10
C TRP A 12 37.13 -8.07 -32.71
N SER A 13 37.14 -6.90 -32.05
CA SER A 13 37.78 -6.75 -30.76
C SER A 13 37.10 -7.60 -29.68
N LYS A 14 37.91 -8.27 -28.84
CA LYS A 14 37.40 -9.14 -27.76
C LYS A 14 36.68 -8.36 -26.65
N GLN A 15 36.89 -7.05 -26.58
CA GLN A 15 36.40 -6.16 -25.53
C GLN A 15 34.89 -5.86 -25.65
N ASN A 16 34.26 -6.17 -26.77
CA ASN A 16 32.85 -5.85 -27.03
C ASN A 16 31.99 -7.12 -27.10
N PRO A 17 30.87 -7.22 -26.34
CA PRO A 17 29.94 -8.34 -26.46
C PRO A 17 29.23 -8.28 -27.81
N VAL A 18 29.15 -9.43 -28.49
CA VAL A 18 28.42 -9.58 -29.76
C VAL A 18 27.07 -10.21 -29.44
N VAL A 19 25.98 -9.51 -29.78
CA VAL A 19 24.62 -10.02 -29.60
C VAL A 19 24.06 -10.39 -30.97
N TYR A 20 23.82 -11.69 -31.18
CA TYR A 20 23.14 -12.21 -32.35
C TYR A 20 21.64 -12.31 -32.06
N VAL A 21 20.81 -11.77 -32.96
CA VAL A 21 19.36 -11.89 -32.88
C VAL A 21 18.88 -12.66 -34.09
N VAL A 22 18.10 -13.72 -33.88
CA VAL A 22 17.45 -14.45 -34.96
C VAL A 22 16.08 -13.83 -35.20
N ARG A 23 15.82 -13.39 -36.42
CA ARG A 23 14.50 -12.92 -36.86
C ARG A 23 14.28 -13.38 -38.30
N GLU A 24 13.11 -13.95 -38.59
CA GLU A 24 12.72 -14.34 -39.95
C GLU A 24 13.84 -15.18 -40.63
N GLU A 25 14.34 -16.20 -39.93
CA GLU A 25 15.41 -17.12 -40.36
C GLU A 25 16.77 -16.47 -40.68
N ARG A 26 16.94 -15.18 -40.38
CA ARG A 26 18.19 -14.44 -40.57
C ARG A 26 18.85 -14.11 -39.25
N MET A 27 20.18 -14.19 -39.22
CA MET A 27 20.99 -13.74 -38.08
C MET A 27 21.39 -12.29 -38.27
N TYR A 28 20.97 -11.46 -37.32
CA TYR A 28 21.34 -10.05 -37.26
C TYR A 28 22.38 -9.83 -36.18
N VAL A 29 23.37 -9.02 -36.52
CA VAL A 29 24.34 -8.48 -35.59
C VAL A 29 23.80 -7.15 -35.09
N ARG A 30 23.62 -7.00 -33.77
CA ARG A 30 23.28 -5.70 -33.18
C ARG A 30 24.54 -4.90 -32.90
N ASP A 31 24.64 -3.73 -33.53
CA ASP A 31 25.65 -2.73 -33.18
C ASP A 31 25.32 -2.08 -31.82
N ARG A 32 26.32 -1.45 -31.19
CA ARG A 32 26.09 -0.62 -30.00
C ARG A 32 25.15 0.52 -30.37
N ALA A 33 24.25 0.87 -29.46
CA ALA A 33 23.42 2.07 -29.63
C ALA A 33 24.34 3.29 -29.80
N GLU A 34 24.24 3.99 -30.93
CA GLU A 34 25.02 5.19 -31.23
C GLU A 34 24.86 6.29 -30.16
N LYS A 35 23.71 6.30 -29.48
CA LYS A 35 23.39 7.25 -28.41
C LYS A 35 22.76 6.52 -27.23
N ILE A 36 23.50 6.39 -26.14
CA ILE A 36 22.96 5.97 -24.84
C ILE A 36 22.52 7.22 -24.09
N ARG A 37 21.21 7.46 -23.99
CA ARG A 37 20.69 8.54 -23.13
C ARG A 37 21.02 8.21 -21.68
N ASN A 38 21.62 9.16 -20.96
CA ASN A 38 21.90 9.01 -19.54
C ASN A 38 20.61 8.62 -18.79
N PRO A 39 20.53 7.42 -18.19
CA PRO A 39 19.33 6.97 -17.48
C PRO A 39 19.16 7.64 -16.10
N ARG A 40 20.02 8.61 -15.75
CA ARG A 40 20.03 9.33 -14.47
C ARG A 40 19.79 10.83 -14.64
N THR A 41 19.05 11.26 -15.66
CA THR A 41 18.61 12.67 -15.71
C THR A 41 17.84 13.04 -14.44
N GLU A 42 17.93 14.30 -13.99
CA GLU A 42 17.24 14.78 -12.79
C GLU A 42 15.73 14.50 -12.84
N CYS A 43 15.11 14.71 -14.00
CA CYS A 43 13.69 14.41 -14.22
C CYS A 43 13.38 12.92 -14.02
N GLN A 44 14.23 12.02 -14.54
CA GLN A 44 14.06 10.57 -14.32
C GLN A 44 14.28 10.19 -12.86
N GLN A 45 15.26 10.77 -12.18
CA GLN A 45 15.50 10.53 -10.75
C GLN A 45 14.32 11.03 -9.91
N ALA A 46 13.81 12.22 -10.19
CA ALA A 46 12.63 12.78 -9.52
C ALA A 46 11.39 11.88 -9.72
N ASN A 47 11.18 11.36 -10.92
CA ASN A 47 10.07 10.44 -11.20
C ASN A 47 10.24 9.08 -10.50
N ARG A 48 11.47 8.55 -10.42
CA ARG A 48 11.76 7.33 -9.65
C ARG A 48 11.52 7.55 -8.16
N ASN A 49 11.95 8.68 -7.62
CA ASN A 49 11.71 9.04 -6.22
C ASN A 49 10.21 9.18 -5.94
N LYS A 50 9.45 9.86 -6.82
CA LYS A 50 7.99 9.95 -6.75
C LYS A 50 7.34 8.57 -6.69
N LEU A 51 7.75 7.68 -7.59
CA LEU A 51 7.22 6.31 -7.67
C LEU A 51 7.58 5.49 -6.42
N ALA A 52 8.80 5.62 -5.91
CA ALA A 52 9.25 4.91 -4.72
C ALA A 52 8.45 5.32 -3.48
N VAL A 53 8.25 6.63 -3.27
CA VAL A 53 7.43 7.17 -2.17
C VAL A 53 5.98 6.70 -2.28
N ALA A 54 5.38 6.83 -3.47
CA ALA A 54 4.00 6.41 -3.72
C ALA A 54 3.81 4.90 -3.50
N SER A 55 4.72 4.08 -4.01
CA SER A 55 4.64 2.61 -3.89
C SER A 55 4.80 2.17 -2.44
N ARG A 56 5.77 2.74 -1.69
CA ARG A 56 5.98 2.43 -0.28
C ARG A 56 4.75 2.76 0.57
N PHE A 57 4.12 3.89 0.33
CA PHE A 57 2.87 4.27 1.00
C PHE A 57 1.72 3.32 0.62
N LEU A 58 1.53 3.06 -0.67
CA LEU A 58 0.41 2.27 -1.16
C LEU A 58 0.50 0.79 -0.77
N CYS A 59 1.70 0.23 -0.66
CA CYS A 59 1.92 -1.12 -0.12
C CYS A 59 1.33 -1.25 1.29
N GLN A 60 1.45 -0.22 2.13
CA GLN A 60 0.85 -0.21 3.46
C GLN A 60 -0.68 -0.07 3.42
N MET A 61 -1.25 0.43 2.32
CA MET A 61 -2.69 0.65 2.15
C MET A 61 -3.40 -0.47 1.38
N GLN A 62 -2.70 -1.57 1.07
CA GLN A 62 -3.24 -2.69 0.30
C GLN A 62 -4.58 -3.27 0.84
N PRO A 63 -4.81 -3.37 2.17
CA PRO A 63 -6.10 -3.84 2.71
C PRO A 63 -7.31 -2.95 2.34
N MET A 64 -7.08 -1.67 2.08
CA MET A 64 -8.11 -0.74 1.60
C MET A 64 -8.24 -0.83 0.08
N VAL A 65 -7.12 -0.74 -0.62
CA VAL A 65 -7.04 -0.64 -2.10
C VAL A 65 -7.55 -1.89 -2.81
N SER A 66 -7.26 -3.07 -2.27
CA SER A 66 -7.66 -4.35 -2.86
C SER A 66 -9.17 -4.50 -3.07
N ARG A 67 -9.99 -3.87 -2.23
CA ARG A 67 -11.45 -3.82 -2.38
C ARG A 67 -11.97 -2.48 -2.91
N GLY A 68 -11.15 -1.43 -2.78
CA GLY A 68 -11.52 -0.07 -3.11
C GLY A 68 -11.58 0.25 -4.59
N PHE A 69 -10.80 -0.42 -5.44
CA PHE A 69 -10.73 -0.15 -6.88
C PHE A 69 -11.15 -1.34 -7.73
N LYS A 70 -11.85 -1.08 -8.83
CA LYS A 70 -12.16 -2.09 -9.85
C LYS A 70 -10.96 -2.26 -10.78
N PRO A 71 -10.59 -3.50 -11.14
CA PRO A 71 -9.66 -3.73 -12.23
C PRO A 71 -10.15 -3.07 -13.52
N ARG A 72 -9.24 -2.41 -14.24
CA ARG A 72 -9.55 -1.71 -15.50
C ARG A 72 -8.83 -2.39 -16.65
N MET A 73 -9.46 -2.45 -17.83
CA MET A 73 -8.76 -2.86 -19.04
C MET A 73 -7.96 -1.68 -19.59
N THR A 74 -6.72 -1.92 -20.00
CA THR A 74 -6.01 -0.92 -20.80
C THR A 74 -6.64 -0.86 -22.18
N ASN A 75 -7.04 0.33 -22.60
CA ASN A 75 -7.47 0.57 -23.96
C ASN A 75 -6.43 1.45 -24.65
N ARG A 76 -5.38 0.82 -25.20
CA ARG A 76 -4.34 1.52 -25.96
C ARG A 76 -4.46 1.08 -27.42
N PRO A 77 -4.72 2.01 -28.36
CA PRO A 77 -4.83 1.67 -29.79
C PRO A 77 -3.60 0.90 -30.27
N GLY A 78 -3.82 -0.21 -30.98
CA GLY A 78 -2.75 -1.06 -31.52
C GLY A 78 -2.09 -2.03 -30.54
N TRP A 79 -2.60 -2.17 -29.31
CA TRP A 79 -2.09 -3.10 -28.30
C TRP A 79 -3.21 -4.01 -27.78
N GLN A 80 -2.89 -5.27 -27.48
CA GLN A 80 -3.83 -6.18 -26.83
C GLN A 80 -4.23 -5.62 -25.46
N SER A 81 -5.55 -5.55 -25.20
CA SER A 81 -6.07 -5.10 -23.92
C SER A 81 -5.59 -6.03 -22.80
N ARG A 82 -5.01 -5.46 -21.73
CA ARG A 82 -4.62 -6.18 -20.53
C ARG A 82 -5.40 -5.70 -19.32
N ALA A 83 -5.71 -6.61 -18.41
CA ALA A 83 -6.29 -6.28 -17.12
C ALA A 83 -5.25 -5.60 -16.22
N VAL A 84 -5.59 -4.42 -15.71
CA VAL A 84 -4.81 -3.69 -14.71
C VAL A 84 -5.48 -3.94 -13.35
N GLY A 85 -4.76 -4.61 -12.45
CA GLY A 85 -5.26 -4.90 -11.11
C GLY A 85 -5.53 -3.65 -10.28
N ALA A 86 -6.39 -3.77 -9.27
CA ALA A 86 -6.82 -2.68 -8.39
C ALA A 86 -5.67 -1.86 -7.80
N TYR A 87 -4.56 -2.52 -7.42
CA TYR A 87 -3.37 -1.85 -6.90
C TYR A 87 -2.76 -0.87 -7.90
N HIS A 88 -2.64 -1.25 -9.17
CA HIS A 88 -2.05 -0.41 -10.21
C HIS A 88 -2.97 0.74 -10.60
N VAL A 89 -4.29 0.53 -10.54
CA VAL A 89 -5.28 1.60 -10.70
C VAL A 89 -5.09 2.64 -9.58
N ALA A 90 -5.02 2.18 -8.32
CA ALA A 90 -4.81 3.06 -7.17
C ALA A 90 -3.46 3.79 -7.22
N LEU A 91 -2.39 3.11 -7.65
CA LEU A 91 -1.08 3.73 -7.82
C LEU A 91 -1.12 4.84 -8.88
N GLY A 92 -1.82 4.61 -9.99
CA GLY A 92 -2.05 5.63 -11.00
C GLY A 92 -2.79 6.85 -10.45
N GLU A 93 -3.85 6.64 -9.67
CA GLU A 93 -4.60 7.74 -9.04
C GLU A 93 -3.76 8.48 -7.99
N LEU A 94 -3.00 7.76 -7.15
CA LEU A 94 -2.09 8.34 -6.18
C LEU A 94 -1.04 9.24 -6.87
N LEU A 95 -0.41 8.78 -7.94
CA LEU A 95 0.60 9.55 -8.67
C LEU A 95 0.03 10.79 -9.35
N LYS A 96 -1.25 10.79 -9.72
CA LYS A 96 -1.94 11.93 -10.34
C LYS A 96 -2.32 13.00 -9.33
N SER A 97 -2.96 12.63 -8.21
CA SER A 97 -3.58 13.59 -7.29
C SER A 97 -3.06 13.57 -5.86
N GLY A 98 -2.50 12.46 -5.37
CA GLY A 98 -2.10 12.30 -3.98
C GLY A 98 -0.61 12.51 -3.71
N MET A 99 0.10 13.18 -4.63
CA MET A 99 1.53 13.49 -4.50
C MET A 99 1.76 14.99 -4.66
N ARG A 100 2.60 15.56 -3.78
CA ARG A 100 3.02 16.96 -3.85
C ARG A 100 4.54 17.10 -3.78
N LYS A 101 5.09 18.22 -4.27
CA LYS A 101 6.49 18.57 -4.06
C LYS A 101 6.64 19.31 -2.73
N GLY A 102 7.37 18.73 -1.79
CA GLY A 102 7.82 19.36 -0.55
C GLY A 102 9.25 19.91 -0.68
N LYS A 103 9.80 20.41 0.45
CA LYS A 103 11.15 20.99 0.48
C LYS A 103 12.26 19.97 0.18
N GLY A 104 12.06 18.71 0.58
CA GLY A 104 13.02 17.61 0.42
C GLY A 104 12.74 16.68 -0.76
N GLY A 105 11.79 17.01 -1.63
CA GLY A 105 11.39 16.16 -2.76
C GLY A 105 9.91 15.83 -2.77
N TRP A 106 9.55 14.66 -3.31
CA TRP A 106 8.16 14.24 -3.41
C TRP A 106 7.63 13.69 -2.08
N GLU A 107 6.44 14.16 -1.69
CA GLU A 107 5.73 13.75 -0.48
C GLU A 107 4.30 13.31 -0.81
N ILE A 108 3.71 12.53 0.10
CA ILE A 108 2.29 12.18 0.04
C ILE A 108 1.45 13.41 0.40
N ASP A 109 0.49 13.74 -0.45
CA ASP A 109 -0.54 14.71 -0.11
C ASP A 109 -1.75 13.97 0.47
N TYR A 110 -1.71 13.72 1.79
CA TYR A 110 -2.66 12.86 2.49
C TYR A 110 -4.13 13.25 2.27
N GLN A 111 -4.44 14.54 2.13
CA GLN A 111 -5.81 15.00 1.92
C GLN A 111 -6.37 14.59 0.55
N ASN A 112 -5.50 14.52 -0.46
CA ASN A 112 -5.87 14.22 -1.85
C ASN A 112 -5.65 12.74 -2.24
N VAL A 113 -5.27 11.89 -1.27
CA VAL A 113 -5.15 10.44 -1.45
C VAL A 113 -6.54 9.81 -1.57
N LYS A 114 -6.73 9.01 -2.62
CA LYS A 114 -7.91 8.16 -2.83
C LYS A 114 -7.53 6.69 -2.65
N LEU A 115 -8.15 6.01 -1.69
CA LEU A 115 -7.94 4.57 -1.40
C LEU A 115 -9.09 3.68 -1.92
N SER A 116 -10.23 4.27 -2.27
CA SER A 116 -11.31 3.60 -2.98
C SER A 116 -12.03 4.54 -3.95
N GLU A 117 -12.67 3.98 -4.97
CA GLU A 117 -13.49 4.70 -5.95
C GLU A 117 -14.98 4.38 -5.78
N GLY A 118 -15.85 5.29 -6.22
CA GLY A 118 -17.30 5.11 -6.18
C GLY A 118 -18.02 6.35 -5.64
N ASN A 119 -19.15 6.12 -4.99
CA ASN A 119 -20.00 7.17 -4.44
C ASN A 119 -19.27 7.95 -3.34
N SER A 120 -19.45 9.28 -3.32
CA SER A 120 -18.80 10.16 -2.33
C SER A 120 -19.34 9.91 -0.92
N LEU A 121 -18.45 9.91 0.08
CA LEU A 121 -18.80 9.83 1.50
C LEU A 121 -18.92 11.20 2.19
N GLU A 122 -18.79 12.31 1.46
CA GLU A 122 -18.84 13.68 2.02
C GLU A 122 -20.13 13.99 2.78
N ALA A 123 -21.27 13.41 2.34
CA ALA A 123 -22.55 13.55 3.03
C ALA A 123 -22.61 12.81 4.38
N PHE A 124 -21.67 11.89 4.64
CA PHE A 124 -21.63 11.01 5.81
C PHE A 124 -20.28 11.13 6.54
N PRO A 125 -19.90 12.33 7.02
CA PRO A 125 -18.58 12.58 7.56
C PRO A 125 -18.30 11.73 8.79
N MET A 126 -17.04 11.32 8.92
CA MET A 126 -16.51 10.68 10.12
C MET A 126 -15.89 11.74 11.03
N GLU A 127 -16.24 11.69 12.31
CA GLU A 127 -15.59 12.47 13.36
C GLU A 127 -14.68 11.57 14.18
N VAL A 128 -13.50 12.09 14.52
CA VAL A 128 -12.51 11.35 15.29
C VAL A 128 -12.01 12.21 16.43
N LYS A 129 -12.23 11.75 17.66
CA LYS A 129 -11.64 12.32 18.87
C LYS A 129 -10.53 11.41 19.35
N ARG A 130 -9.39 11.99 19.71
CA ARG A 130 -8.22 11.22 20.15
C ARG A 130 -7.76 11.67 21.53
N ASN A 131 -7.61 10.71 22.43
CA ASN A 131 -6.97 10.90 23.73
C ASN A 131 -5.85 9.86 23.90
N GLY A 132 -4.60 10.32 23.83
CA GLY A 132 -3.43 9.45 23.90
C GLY A 132 -3.47 8.31 22.88
N ARG A 133 -3.67 7.09 23.39
CA ARG A 133 -3.74 5.83 22.64
C ARG A 133 -5.15 5.34 22.36
N GLU A 134 -6.17 6.16 22.61
CA GLU A 134 -7.54 5.83 22.24
C GLU A 134 -8.09 6.82 21.22
N MET A 135 -8.77 6.29 20.22
CA MET A 135 -9.57 7.04 19.26
C MET A 135 -11.04 6.67 19.44
N VAL A 136 -11.87 7.69 19.55
CA VAL A 136 -13.33 7.56 19.52
C VAL A 136 -13.79 8.06 18.16
N VAL A 137 -14.39 7.16 17.38
CA VAL A 137 -14.86 7.41 16.02
C VAL A 137 -16.38 7.48 16.02
N GLY A 138 -16.94 8.54 15.46
CA GLY A 138 -18.39 8.73 15.34
C GLY A 138 -18.81 9.14 13.94
N PHE A 139 -20.09 8.91 13.63
CA PHE A 139 -20.71 9.29 12.35
C PHE A 139 -21.95 10.15 12.63
N PRO A 140 -21.81 11.48 12.80
CA PRO A 140 -22.91 12.36 13.22
C PRO A 140 -24.13 12.31 12.27
N LYS A 141 -23.88 12.22 10.96
CA LYS A 141 -24.93 12.08 9.93
C LYS A 141 -25.31 10.62 9.64
N GLY A 142 -24.77 9.68 10.41
CA GLY A 142 -24.89 8.24 10.18
C GLY A 142 -24.02 7.76 9.01
N LEU A 143 -24.30 6.56 8.54
CA LEU A 143 -23.64 5.91 7.41
C LEU A 143 -24.62 5.73 6.25
N PRO A 144 -24.13 5.51 5.01
CA PRO A 144 -24.98 5.18 3.90
C PRO A 144 -25.91 3.99 4.19
N ARG A 145 -27.12 4.02 3.64
CA ARG A 145 -28.12 2.97 3.85
C ARG A 145 -27.58 1.61 3.42
N GLY A 146 -27.75 0.60 4.27
CA GLY A 146 -27.31 -0.77 3.99
C GLY A 146 -25.82 -1.02 4.22
N THR A 147 -25.10 -0.08 4.84
CA THR A 147 -23.71 -0.30 5.29
C THR A 147 -23.67 -1.45 6.29
N ARG A 148 -22.83 -2.46 6.03
CA ARG A 148 -22.59 -3.59 6.94
C ARG A 148 -21.33 -3.41 7.75
N ARG A 149 -20.29 -2.86 7.12
CA ARG A 149 -18.96 -2.76 7.71
C ARG A 149 -18.28 -1.47 7.30
N VAL A 150 -17.51 -0.91 8.22
CA VAL A 150 -16.59 0.19 7.98
C VAL A 150 -15.17 -0.37 7.97
N ARG A 151 -14.38 0.04 6.99
CA ARG A 151 -12.92 -0.18 6.98
C ARG A 151 -12.24 1.16 7.17
N MET A 152 -11.24 1.17 8.04
CA MET A 152 -10.47 2.37 8.33
C MET A 152 -8.98 2.06 8.31
N ALA A 153 -8.21 2.96 7.71
CA ALA A 153 -6.76 2.97 7.78
C ALA A 153 -6.31 4.23 8.53
N VAL A 154 -5.46 4.06 9.55
CA VAL A 154 -4.90 5.14 10.36
C VAL A 154 -3.39 5.16 10.16
N HIS A 155 -2.90 6.19 9.48
CA HIS A 155 -1.50 6.32 9.10
C HIS A 155 -0.77 7.34 9.97
N SER A 156 0.41 6.97 10.47
CA SER A 156 1.35 7.89 11.10
C SER A 156 2.48 8.20 10.11
N ALA A 157 2.53 9.47 9.67
CA ALA A 157 3.58 9.95 8.78
C ALA A 157 4.97 9.84 9.43
N GLY A 158 5.07 10.19 10.71
CA GLY A 158 6.34 10.16 11.45
C GLY A 158 6.88 8.75 11.68
N ALA A 159 5.99 7.78 11.93
CA ALA A 159 6.40 6.37 12.06
C ALA A 159 6.50 5.65 10.70
N GLY A 160 5.95 6.22 9.64
CA GLY A 160 5.85 5.58 8.32
C GLY A 160 5.08 4.26 8.35
N ARG A 161 4.05 4.16 9.19
CA ARG A 161 3.26 2.93 9.44
C ARG A 161 1.76 3.20 9.43
N THR A 162 0.98 2.19 9.06
CA THR A 162 -0.49 2.23 9.02
C THR A 162 -1.10 1.12 9.87
N LEU A 163 -2.10 1.48 10.67
CA LEU A 163 -3.01 0.57 11.36
C LEU A 163 -4.27 0.39 10.51
N HIS A 164 -4.69 -0.85 10.27
CA HIS A 164 -5.96 -1.16 9.62
C HIS A 164 -6.94 -1.68 10.65
N VAL A 165 -8.16 -1.14 10.62
CA VAL A 165 -9.25 -1.52 11.53
C VAL A 165 -10.50 -1.76 10.69
N GLY A 166 -11.24 -2.81 11.01
CA GLY A 166 -12.56 -3.07 10.47
C GLY A 166 -13.53 -3.33 11.60
N PHE A 167 -14.72 -2.74 11.52
CA PHE A 167 -15.78 -2.93 12.51
C PHE A 167 -17.14 -2.87 11.81
N ASP A 168 -18.13 -3.54 12.38
CA ASP A 168 -19.49 -3.54 11.83
C ASP A 168 -20.11 -2.14 11.97
N ALA A 169 -21.06 -1.83 11.09
CA ALA A 169 -21.63 -0.49 11.00
C ALA A 169 -22.29 -0.08 12.35
N PRO A 170 -21.79 0.97 13.04
CA PRO A 170 -22.40 1.43 14.29
C PRO A 170 -23.80 1.96 14.04
N LYS A 171 -24.66 1.88 15.06
CA LYS A 171 -25.98 2.54 15.00
C LYS A 171 -25.80 4.06 14.93
N ARG A 172 -26.82 4.77 14.44
CA ARG A 172 -26.77 6.24 14.39
C ARG A 172 -26.57 6.80 15.80
N GLY A 173 -25.55 7.65 15.97
CA GLY A 173 -25.18 8.26 17.26
C GLY A 173 -24.26 7.39 18.13
N GLU A 174 -24.00 6.14 17.75
CA GLU A 174 -23.03 5.28 18.43
C GLU A 174 -21.60 5.64 18.01
N ALA A 175 -20.68 5.55 18.97
CA ALA A 175 -19.26 5.79 18.75
C ALA A 175 -18.45 4.51 18.96
N VAL A 176 -17.44 4.31 18.12
CA VAL A 176 -16.56 3.14 18.16
C VAL A 176 -15.23 3.55 18.79
N ARG A 177 -14.78 2.78 19.79
CA ARG A 177 -13.47 2.99 20.44
C ARG A 177 -12.42 2.11 19.77
N ILE A 178 -11.27 2.70 19.47
CA ILE A 178 -10.17 2.06 18.76
C ILE A 178 -8.87 2.34 19.50
N SER A 179 -8.16 1.28 19.87
CA SER A 179 -6.85 1.40 20.49
C SER A 179 -5.77 1.66 19.45
N ILE A 180 -4.98 2.71 19.66
CA ILE A 180 -3.82 3.07 18.86
C ILE A 180 -2.57 2.37 19.43
N PRO A 181 -1.75 1.75 18.56
CA PRO A 181 -0.48 1.18 18.97
C PRO A 181 0.51 2.28 19.40
N LYS A 182 1.49 1.91 20.24
CA LYS A 182 2.47 2.85 20.82
C LYS A 182 3.21 3.67 19.75
N TRP A 183 3.53 3.07 18.60
CA TRP A 183 4.23 3.75 17.51
C TRP A 183 3.43 4.89 16.86
N ALA A 184 2.09 4.89 16.98
CA ALA A 184 1.23 5.97 16.49
C ALA A 184 0.77 6.90 17.61
N ALA A 185 1.22 6.68 18.86
CA ALA A 185 0.82 7.49 20.01
C ALA A 185 1.41 8.92 19.96
N SER A 186 2.52 9.12 19.25
CA SER A 186 3.13 10.42 19.01
C SER A 186 2.68 11.02 17.66
N GLY A 187 2.58 12.35 17.61
CA GLY A 187 2.27 13.08 16.38
C GLY A 187 0.82 13.02 15.92
N ALA A 188 0.56 13.68 14.80
CA ALA A 188 -0.74 13.65 14.12
C ALA A 188 -0.91 12.37 13.29
N LEU A 189 -2.16 12.00 13.03
CA LEU A 189 -2.51 10.83 12.23
C LEU A 189 -3.40 11.23 11.06
N HIS A 190 -3.32 10.43 10.00
CA HIS A 190 -4.11 10.56 8.79
C HIS A 190 -5.04 9.36 8.71
N ALA A 191 -6.33 9.57 8.94
CA ALA A 191 -7.34 8.52 8.90
C ALA A 191 -8.07 8.53 7.56
N TYR A 192 -8.32 7.35 7.00
CA TYR A 192 -9.15 7.15 5.82
C TYR A 192 -10.18 6.09 6.14
N TYR A 193 -11.42 6.28 5.72
CA TYR A 193 -12.42 5.22 5.83
C TYR A 193 -13.18 5.02 4.52
N THR A 194 -13.70 3.80 4.38
CA THR A 194 -14.64 3.41 3.33
C THR A 194 -15.66 2.46 3.93
N VAL A 195 -16.77 2.26 3.23
CA VAL A 195 -17.90 1.46 3.68
C VAL A 195 -18.17 0.29 2.74
N GLU A 196 -18.49 -0.86 3.33
CA GLU A 196 -19.01 -2.01 2.61
C GLU A 196 -20.53 -2.02 2.76
N VAL A 197 -21.24 -1.75 1.66
CA VAL A 197 -22.71 -1.75 1.59
C VAL A 197 -23.19 -3.07 1.01
N LYS A 198 -24.36 -3.55 1.46
CA LYS A 198 -25.03 -4.70 0.86
C LYS A 198 -25.32 -4.40 -0.63
N GLY A 199 -24.76 -5.21 -1.52
CA GLY A 199 -24.95 -5.08 -2.98
C GLY A 199 -23.65 -4.80 -3.72
N LYS A 200 -23.76 -4.21 -4.92
CA LYS A 200 -22.62 -3.93 -5.82
C LYS A 200 -22.12 -2.48 -5.75
N SER A 201 -22.74 -1.63 -4.94
CA SER A 201 -22.39 -0.21 -4.80
C SER A 201 -21.05 -0.05 -4.09
N ARG A 202 -20.13 0.70 -4.70
CA ARG A 202 -18.83 1.06 -4.12
C ARG A 202 -18.84 2.50 -3.64
N TRP A 203 -18.03 2.76 -2.63
CA TRP A 203 -17.91 4.06 -2.01
C TRP A 203 -16.46 4.52 -2.02
N ALA A 204 -16.27 5.79 -2.40
CA ALA A 204 -14.98 6.45 -2.36
C ALA A 204 -14.50 6.59 -0.91
N SER A 205 -13.18 6.63 -0.72
CA SER A 205 -12.60 6.81 0.60
C SER A 205 -12.70 8.27 1.01
N LEU A 206 -13.01 8.55 2.27
CA LEU A 206 -12.95 9.90 2.82
C LEU A 206 -11.80 10.02 3.83
N TYR A 207 -11.12 11.17 3.78
CA TYR A 207 -9.98 11.52 4.61
C TYR A 207 -10.40 12.34 5.83
N VAL A 208 -9.77 12.07 6.98
CA VAL A 208 -9.89 12.86 8.21
C VAL A 208 -8.50 13.05 8.80
N TYR A 209 -8.13 14.32 9.03
CA TYR A 209 -6.95 14.66 9.81
C TYR A 209 -7.23 14.49 11.30
N VAL A 210 -6.35 13.79 12.01
CA VAL A 210 -6.48 13.56 13.45
C VAL A 210 -5.28 14.21 14.14
N ALA A 211 -5.54 15.33 14.81
CA ALA A 211 -4.53 16.04 15.59
C ALA A 211 -3.94 15.14 16.68
N LYS A 212 -2.73 15.48 17.13
CA LYS A 212 -2.15 14.85 18.32
C LYS A 212 -3.09 15.11 19.51
N GLY A 213 -3.53 14.04 20.18
CA GLY A 213 -4.33 14.19 21.39
C GLY A 213 -3.54 14.94 22.46
N ARG A 214 -4.19 15.86 23.19
CA ARG A 214 -3.61 16.42 24.41
C ARG A 214 -3.42 15.25 25.37
N GLY A 215 -2.17 14.93 25.70
CA GLY A 215 -1.90 13.83 26.63
C GLY A 215 -2.61 14.12 27.94
N ALA A 216 -3.46 13.19 28.39
CA ALA A 216 -3.98 13.23 29.75
C ALA A 216 -2.80 13.02 30.71
N SER A 217 -2.21 14.11 31.19
CA SER A 217 -1.55 14.14 32.50
C SER A 217 -2.67 14.13 33.54
N GLY A 218 -3.11 12.93 33.93
CA GLY A 218 -4.19 12.78 34.89
C GLY A 218 -4.78 11.39 34.80
N GLY A 219 -4.42 10.53 35.75
CA GLY A 219 -4.87 9.15 35.80
C GLY A 219 -6.39 9.03 35.90
N SER A 220 -6.94 8.07 35.17
CA SER A 220 -8.17 7.41 35.56
C SER A 220 -8.16 5.99 35.01
N ARG A 221 -8.24 5.03 35.93
CA ARG A 221 -8.47 3.61 35.64
C ARG A 221 -9.87 3.48 35.05
N ALA A 222 -9.96 3.04 33.79
CA ALA A 222 -11.20 2.52 33.24
C ALA A 222 -10.94 1.13 32.66
N THR A 223 -11.60 0.16 33.27
CA THR A 223 -11.76 -1.23 32.83
C THR A 223 -12.60 -1.26 31.55
N GLY A 224 -12.16 -2.00 30.53
CA GLY A 224 -12.90 -2.12 29.26
C GLY A 224 -12.30 -3.15 28.32
N ALA A 225 -13.15 -4.07 27.86
CA ALA A 225 -12.84 -5.34 27.19
C ALA A 225 -11.98 -5.23 25.92
N ALA A 226 -11.06 -6.18 25.78
CA ALA A 226 -10.15 -6.31 24.64
C ALA A 226 -10.84 -6.93 23.42
N LEU A 227 -10.90 -6.20 22.31
CA LEU A 227 -11.20 -6.76 20.99
C LEU A 227 -9.89 -7.25 20.36
N ARG A 228 -9.89 -8.50 19.90
CA ARG A 228 -8.72 -9.21 19.36
C ARG A 228 -8.27 -8.59 18.01
N PRO A 229 -6.97 -8.36 17.80
CA PRO A 229 -6.42 -8.12 16.47
C PRO A 229 -6.55 -9.37 15.61
N LEU A 230 -6.94 -9.19 14.34
CA LEU A 230 -6.80 -10.26 13.33
C LEU A 230 -5.31 -10.43 13.04
N GLY A 231 -4.84 -11.66 13.22
CA GLY A 231 -3.43 -12.06 13.31
C GLY A 231 -2.52 -11.47 12.23
N GLY A 232 -1.40 -10.92 12.69
CA GLY A 232 -0.21 -10.67 11.91
C GLY A 232 0.87 -11.63 12.38
N VAL A 233 1.45 -12.35 11.43
CA VAL A 233 2.60 -13.25 11.54
C VAL A 233 3.75 -12.65 12.38
N ASP A 234 4.18 -13.41 13.38
CA ASP A 234 5.40 -13.17 14.17
C ASP A 234 6.65 -13.72 13.47
N GLY A 235 7.79 -13.04 13.69
CA GLY A 235 9.16 -13.48 13.36
C GLY A 235 9.64 -13.07 11.96
N VAL A 236 10.81 -12.46 11.76
CA VAL A 236 12.10 -12.75 12.39
C VAL A 236 12.95 -11.47 12.48
N ALA A 237 13.49 -11.21 13.68
CA ALA A 237 14.57 -10.27 13.93
C ALA A 237 15.91 -11.00 13.89
N ASN A 238 16.89 -10.38 13.23
CA ASN A 238 18.29 -10.78 13.18
C ASN A 238 18.97 -10.57 14.55
N ALA A 239 19.65 -11.60 15.06
CA ALA A 239 20.81 -11.48 15.93
C ALA A 239 21.70 -12.73 15.71
N GLY A 240 22.96 -12.51 15.36
CA GLY A 240 23.93 -13.57 15.10
C GLY A 240 24.60 -14.11 16.37
N GLY A 241 25.28 -15.26 16.23
CA GLY A 241 26.31 -15.70 17.17
C GLY A 241 26.21 -17.16 17.63
N GLU A 242 26.67 -18.07 16.76
CA GLU A 242 27.42 -19.32 17.03
C GLU A 242 26.97 -20.42 18.02
N ARG A 243 27.11 -21.65 17.49
CA ARG A 243 27.46 -22.95 18.11
C ARG A 243 26.36 -23.83 18.71
N GLY A 244 26.11 -24.94 17.99
CA GLY A 244 26.17 -26.29 18.56
C GLY A 244 24.84 -26.99 18.83
N GLY A 245 24.66 -28.17 18.20
CA GLY A 245 23.78 -29.22 18.69
C GLY A 245 22.43 -29.33 18.00
N TRP A 246 22.28 -30.31 17.12
CA TRP A 246 21.00 -30.79 16.62
C TRP A 246 20.30 -31.63 17.70
N PRO A 247 19.04 -31.36 18.07
CA PRO A 247 18.22 -32.34 18.75
C PRO A 247 17.22 -32.96 17.77
N HIS A 248 17.20 -34.30 17.79
CA HIS A 248 16.23 -35.17 17.17
C HIS A 248 14.80 -34.83 17.57
N GLY A 249 13.93 -34.60 16.58
CA GLY A 249 12.48 -34.52 16.77
C GLY A 249 11.85 -35.91 16.59
N HIS A 250 11.42 -36.50 17.71
CA HIS A 250 10.57 -37.68 17.79
C HIS A 250 9.22 -37.42 17.10
N CYS A 251 8.79 -38.36 16.25
CA CYS A 251 7.45 -38.40 15.66
C CYS A 251 6.64 -39.42 16.46
N GLU A 252 5.59 -38.99 17.16
CA GLU A 252 4.67 -39.91 17.82
C GLU A 252 3.27 -39.79 17.22
N VAL A 253 2.76 -40.97 16.88
CA VAL A 253 1.51 -41.24 16.19
C VAL A 253 0.38 -41.25 17.20
N LEU A 254 -0.73 -40.56 16.91
CA LEU A 254 -2.01 -40.85 17.56
C LEU A 254 -3.03 -41.31 16.52
N LYS A 255 -3.39 -42.59 16.66
CA LYS A 255 -4.51 -43.25 16.00
C LYS A 255 -5.82 -42.85 16.67
N THR A 256 -6.82 -42.53 15.87
CA THR A 256 -8.08 -43.28 15.79
C THR A 256 -8.74 -42.98 14.47
#